data_AF-A0A657AM40-F1
#
_entry.id   AF-A0A657AM40-F1
#
_cell.length_a   1.000
_cell.length_b   1.000
_cell.length_c   1.000
_cell.angle_alpha   90.00
_cell.angle_beta   90.00
_cell.angle_gamma   90.00
#
_symmetry.space_group_name_H-M   'P 1'
#
loop_
_entity.id
_entity.type
_entity.pdbx_description
1 polymer ?
#
loop_
_entity_poly.entity_id
_entity_poly.type
_entity_poly.pdbx_seq_one_letter_code
_entity_poly.pdbx_strand_id
1 'polypeptide(L)'
;MSSSDSINDFETSLQALEEIVNKMEQGQLSLEQSLDAFEQGVKLSKDCQNTLKSAQQRVSVLTQSDNGFELNALQEQSNTDA
;
A
#
# COMPACT_ATOMS: atom_id res chain seq x y z
N MET A 1 13.25 2.17 -14.35
CA MET A 1 12.65 1.19 -13.44
C MET A 1 11.74 0.32 -14.27
N SER A 2 12.04 -0.98 -14.32
CA SER A 2 11.29 -1.96 -15.11
C SER A 2 10.03 -2.37 -14.35
N SER A 3 8.99 -2.86 -15.05
CA SER A 3 7.70 -3.24 -14.42
C SER A 3 7.83 -4.30 -13.33
N SER A 4 8.89 -5.09 -13.36
CA SER A 4 9.19 -6.12 -12.37
C SER A 4 9.78 -5.55 -11.07
N ASP A 5 10.45 -4.40 -11.12
CA ASP A 5 11.08 -3.79 -9.94
C ASP A 5 10.01 -3.32 -8.94
N SER A 6 8.95 -2.69 -9.46
CA SER A 6 7.82 -2.19 -8.65
C SER A 6 7.03 -3.31 -7.95
N ILE A 7 6.96 -4.49 -8.56
CA ILE A 7 6.28 -5.65 -7.97
C ILE A 7 7.11 -6.21 -6.82
N ASN A 8 8.42 -6.35 -7.01
CA ASN A 8 9.31 -6.80 -5.93
C ASN A 8 9.35 -5.80 -4.76
N ASP A 9 9.32 -4.51 -5.05
CA ASP A 9 9.24 -3.46 -4.03
C ASP A 9 7.94 -3.58 -3.22
N PHE A 10 6.79 -3.82 -3.88
CA PHE A 10 5.52 -4.06 -3.20
C PHE A 10 5.55 -5.28 -2.27
N GLU A 11 5.98 -6.44 -2.79
CA GLU A 11 6.05 -7.68 -2.01
C GLU A 11 6.97 -7.51 -0.78
N THR A 12 8.10 -6.81 -0.95
CA THR A 12 9.03 -6.52 0.14
C THR A 12 8.40 -5.60 1.19
N SER A 13 7.73 -4.52 0.77
CA SER A 13 7.05 -3.61 1.68
C SER A 13 5.89 -4.27 2.42
N LEU A 14 5.14 -5.14 1.73
CA LEU A 14 4.04 -5.89 2.31
C LEU A 14 4.55 -6.88 3.38
N GLN A 15 5.59 -7.65 3.06
CA GLN A 15 6.18 -8.58 4.02
C GLN A 15 6.72 -7.85 5.26
N ALA A 16 7.39 -6.72 5.09
CA ALA A 16 7.87 -5.91 6.21
C ALA A 16 6.72 -5.39 7.10
N LEU A 17 5.59 -5.02 6.49
CA LEU A 17 4.40 -4.59 7.22
C LEU A 17 3.79 -5.74 8.04
N GLU A 18 3.67 -6.94 7.46
CA GLU A 18 3.19 -8.13 8.15
C GLU A 18 4.07 -8.47 9.36
N GLU A 19 5.39 -8.38 9.22
CA GLU A 19 6.32 -8.61 10.33
C GLU A 19 6.14 -7.60 11.47
N ILE A 20 5.89 -6.33 11.13
CA ILE A 20 5.63 -5.28 12.12
C ILE A 20 4.32 -5.55 12.86
N VAL A 21 3.25 -5.86 12.13
CA VAL A 21 1.94 -6.20 12.73
C VAL A 21 2.09 -7.40 13.66
N ASN A 22 2.75 -8.46 13.20
CA ASN A 22 3.02 -9.64 14.02
C ASN A 22 3.78 -9.30 15.32
N LYS A 23 4.77 -8.41 15.26
CA LYS A 23 5.52 -7.96 16.45
C LYS A 23 4.64 -7.15 17.41
N MET A 24 3.76 -6.31 16.88
CA MET A 24 2.82 -5.52 17.69
C MET A 24 1.79 -6.43 18.38
N GLU A 25 1.27 -7.44 17.68
CA GLU A 25 0.29 -8.40 18.22
C GLU A 25 0.88 -9.34 19.29
N GLN A 26 2.17 -9.63 19.23
CA GLN A 26 2.86 -10.43 20.26
C GLN A 26 2.92 -9.73 21.63
N GLY A 27 2.73 -8.40 21.68
CA GLY A 27 2.64 -7.64 22.94
C GLY A 27 3.93 -7.58 23.76
N GLN A 28 5.08 -7.88 23.15
CA GLN A 28 6.40 -7.88 23.81
C GLN A 28 7.17 -6.57 23.62
N LEU A 29 6.60 -5.61 22.87
CA LEU A 29 7.24 -4.33 22.59
C LEU A 29 7.09 -3.38 23.78
N SER A 30 8.15 -2.64 24.10
CA SER A 30 8.05 -1.46 24.95
C SER A 30 7.23 -0.36 24.25
N LEU A 31 6.84 0.68 25.00
CA LEU A 31 6.09 1.81 24.46
C LEU A 31 6.83 2.50 23.30
N GLU A 32 8.12 2.77 23.47
CA GLU A 32 8.95 3.40 22.44
C GLU A 32 9.03 2.52 21.18
N GLN A 33 9.29 1.22 21.35
CA GLN A 33 9.32 0.27 20.24
C GLN A 33 7.96 0.12 19.54
N SER A 34 6.86 0.27 20.29
CA SER A 34 5.50 0.22 19.73
C SER A 34 5.20 1.45 18.88
N LEU A 35 5.69 2.63 19.30
CA LEU A 35 5.58 3.88 18.53
C LEU A 35 6.41 3.79 17.25
N ASP A 36 7.65 3.31 17.34
CA ASP A 36 8.52 3.10 16.17
C ASP A 36 7.90 2.09 15.18
N ALA A 37 7.39 0.97 15.69
CA ALA A 37 6.71 -0.04 14.88
C ALA A 37 5.48 0.54 14.18
N PHE A 38 4.70 1.37 14.88
CA PHE A 38 3.53 2.03 14.30
C PHE A 38 3.93 3.02 13.18
N GLU A 39 4.92 3.89 13.41
CA GLU A 39 5.40 4.83 12.40
C GLU A 39 5.89 4.12 11.14
N GLN A 40 6.67 3.05 11.32
CA GLN A 40 7.15 2.22 10.22
C GLN A 40 5.99 1.54 9.48
N GLY A 41 5.01 0.98 10.20
CA GLY A 41 3.83 0.36 9.61
C GLY A 41 3.00 1.34 8.78
N VAL A 42 2.79 2.57 9.28
CA VAL A 42 2.09 3.62 8.53
C VAL A 42 2.83 3.98 7.24
N LYS A 43 4.17 4.10 7.30
CA LYS A 43 4.99 4.39 6.13
C LYS A 43 4.89 3.27 5.08
N LEU A 44 5.07 2.02 5.49
CA LEU A 44 5.00 0.86 4.59
C LEU A 44 3.62 0.70 3.96
N SER A 45 2.54 0.91 4.73
CA SER A 45 1.18 0.90 4.21
C SER A 45 0.98 1.94 3.09
N LYS A 46 1.51 3.15 3.28
CA LYS A 46 1.47 4.21 2.27
C LYS A 46 2.29 3.86 1.03
N ASP A 47 3.45 3.25 1.18
CA ASP A 47 4.30 2.81 0.06
C ASP A 47 3.61 1.70 -0.76
N CYS A 48 2.96 0.76 -0.10
CA CYS A 48 2.12 -0.26 -0.75
C CYS A 48 0.98 0.37 -1.56
N GLN A 49 0.24 1.32 -0.96
CA GLN A 49 -0.85 2.04 -1.64
C GLN A 49 -0.35 2.81 -2.87
N ASN A 50 0.79 3.49 -2.78
CA ASN A 50 1.38 4.22 -3.89
C ASN A 50 1.76 3.29 -5.05
N THR A 51 2.32 2.13 -4.72
CA THR A 51 2.72 1.13 -5.72
C THR A 51 1.50 0.55 -6.43
N LEU A 52 0.44 0.21 -5.68
CA LEU A 52 -0.83 -0.24 -6.24
C LEU A 52 -1.47 0.84 -7.12
N LYS A 53 -1.45 2.10 -6.69
CA LYS A 53 -1.96 3.23 -7.48
C LYS A 53 -1.20 3.39 -8.80
N SER A 54 0.13 3.27 -8.79
CA SER A 54 0.92 3.31 -10.01
C SER A 54 0.59 2.13 -10.94
N ALA A 55 0.45 0.92 -10.39
CA ALA A 55 0.04 -0.25 -11.16
C ALA A 55 -1.34 -0.06 -11.81
N GLN A 56 -2.33 0.43 -11.06
CA GLN A 56 -3.67 0.75 -11.56
C GLN A 56 -3.63 1.80 -12.68
N GLN A 57 -2.83 2.86 -12.53
CA GLN A 57 -2.66 3.88 -13.58
C GLN A 57 -2.06 3.28 -14.86
N ARG A 58 -1.04 2.42 -14.73
CA ARG A 58 -0.43 1.75 -15.89
C ARG A 58 -1.43 0.83 -16.60
N VAL A 59 -2.21 0.06 -15.84
CA VAL A 59 -3.30 -0.75 -16.39
C VAL A 59 -4.32 0.14 -17.11
N SER A 60 -4.74 1.24 -16.50
CA SER A 60 -5.72 2.17 -17.08
C SER A 60 -5.24 2.80 -18.41
N VAL A 61 -3.96 3.15 -18.52
CA VAL A 61 -3.38 3.69 -19.78
C VAL A 61 -3.34 2.61 -20.87
N LEU A 62 -2.97 1.38 -20.50
CA LEU A 62 -2.96 0.25 -21.45
C LEU A 62 -4.37 -0.09 -21.92
N THR A 63 -5.37 -0.10 -21.04
CA THR A 63 -6.75 -0.44 -21.40
C THR A 63 -7.49 0.68 -22.13
N GLN A 64 -7.16 1.96 -21.90
CA GLN A 64 -7.67 3.07 -22.72
C GLN A 64 -7.21 2.99 -24.18
N SER A 65 -6.05 2.40 -24.43
CA SER A 65 -5.50 2.26 -25.78
C SER A 65 -6.24 1.19 -26.61
N ASP A 66 -6.93 0.24 -25.96
CA ASP A 66 -7.60 -0.91 -26.60
C ASP A 66 -9.14 -0.83 -26.63
N ASN A 67 -9.72 0.36 -26.40
CA ASN A 67 -11.16 0.63 -26.55
C ASN A 67 -12.06 -0.03 -25.45
N GLY A 68 -12.10 0.61 -24.28
CA GLY A 68 -13.28 0.63 -23.40
C GLY A 68 -13.24 -0.28 -22.17
N PHE A 69 -12.80 0.26 -21.03
CA PHE A 69 -13.25 -0.22 -19.72
C PHE A 69 -13.28 0.93 -18.71
N GLU A 70 -14.46 1.23 -18.16
CA GLU A 70 -14.60 2.21 -17.08
C GLU A 70 -14.17 1.59 -15.74
N LEU A 71 -12.95 1.90 -15.33
CA LEU A 71 -12.58 1.80 -13.92
C LEU A 71 -13.21 2.99 -13.20
N ASN A 72 -14.46 2.82 -12.76
CA ASN A 72 -15.03 3.70 -11.76
C ASN A 72 -14.14 3.58 -10.52
N ALA A 73 -13.29 4.58 -10.35
CA ALA A 73 -12.42 4.73 -9.20
C ALA A 73 -13.26 4.45 -7.97
N LEU A 74 -12.75 3.58 -7.08
CA LEU A 74 -13.23 3.53 -5.71
C LEU A 74 -12.95 4.92 -5.14
N GLN A 75 -13.93 5.81 -5.31
CA GLN A 75 -14.08 6.98 -4.49
C GLN A 75 -14.14 6.42 -3.08
N GLU A 76 -13.01 6.45 -2.37
CA GLU A 76 -13.04 6.69 -0.95
C GLU A 76 -13.83 7.98 -0.77
N GLN A 77 -15.16 7.85 -0.72
CA GLN A 77 -15.96 8.77 0.06
C GLN A 77 -15.40 8.59 1.48
N SER A 78 -14.43 9.44 1.82
CA SER A 78 -14.22 9.88 3.18
C SER A 78 -15.52 10.55 3.63
N ASN A 79 -16.55 9.74 3.88
CA ASN A 79 -17.68 10.12 4.69
C ASN A 79 -17.15 10.12 6.12
N THR A 80 -16.49 11.20 6.47
CA THR A 80 -16.48 11.71 7.83
C THR A 80 -16.78 13.20 7.71
N ASP A 81 -18.02 13.47 7.32
CA ASP A 81 -18.67 14.72 7.67
C ASP A 81 -18.68 14.84 9.20
N ALA A 82 -18.15 15.97 9.68
CA ALA A 82 -18.48 16.70 10.91
C ALA A 82 -18.40 15.99 12.27
#